data_AF-A0A2D0KL76-F1
#
_entry.id   AF-A0A2D0KL76-F1
#
_cell.length_a   1.000
_cell.length_b   1.000
_cell.length_c   1.000
_cell.angle_alpha   90.00
_cell.angle_beta   90.00
_cell.angle_gamma   90.00
#
_symmetry.space_group_name_H-M   'P 1'
#
loop_
_entity.id
_entity.type
_entity.pdbx_description
1 polymer ?
#
loop_
_entity_poly.entity_id
_entity_poly.type
_entity_poly.pdbx_seq_one_letter_code
_entity_poly.pdbx_strand_id
1 'polypeptide(L)'
;MQELTNDILASSQLSAIDHSFNSSTIQDELNILSGISYSQLRGYSGNRTHMRVYGRDNLFDGAMGDFYIDVNDEDSNDDDGIIIVDKLSRRWKRHYSGNVNAAWYGVMTNSDITEKLQRAIDTRKNVDIPAGNYTSTDTFYRYSGQIISGAGIPERSIASVDAITTIEFVNDVDGFSNVKNIALGGGIRNLYLIAPNGSTKTGILDGIIGELGGRSQSIACLHENLFISNFYNGVQIAGWCWETTLRRIHVDGFTDYGIAVYDASNAVSIDNCSAISSAEKPQGARCGFLFSGGACITLTTPRSENNRIGFIAEKEARVNLVSPYSEGNRDIDFDLHDDFTSMSIINAVALHTNDNVITTAIFRVNQTCGIHSSLVVNGIKVKVSKGEPGLNNELKYFYVGESDVYASIQSIDWWGDGKLWASFSGRFSPTEMTFVNLPGVIFRRYEHFLSTSTFYGYSGSIAPTNPDYWILKNYDGSSIDLRYPGSRVICNIYDADVDYWIWTGNEWKPKG
;
A
#
# COMPACT_ATOMS: atom_id res chain seq x y z
N MET A 1 -20.93 -70.59 -10.86
CA MET A 1 -21.31 -71.23 -9.58
C MET A 1 -20.21 -72.21 -9.17
N GLN A 2 -19.03 -71.67 -8.89
CA GLN A 2 -17.85 -72.29 -8.28
C GLN A 2 -16.84 -71.13 -8.17
N GLU A 3 -16.13 -71.03 -7.04
CA GLU A 3 -15.23 -69.91 -6.64
C GLU A 3 -15.88 -68.68 -6.01
N LEU A 4 -16.65 -68.87 -4.93
CA LEU A 4 -16.95 -67.81 -3.97
C LEU A 4 -17.24 -68.44 -2.60
N THR A 5 -16.22 -69.07 -2.02
CA THR A 5 -16.19 -69.43 -0.59
C THR A 5 -14.75 -69.79 -0.23
N ASN A 6 -14.21 -69.11 0.80
CA ASN A 6 -12.97 -69.42 1.54
C ASN A 6 -11.77 -68.46 1.37
N ASP A 7 -11.96 -67.16 1.63
CA ASP A 7 -10.85 -66.30 2.08
C ASP A 7 -11.25 -65.35 3.23
N ILE A 8 -12.18 -65.79 4.08
CA ILE A 8 -12.42 -65.21 5.42
C ILE A 8 -11.86 -66.21 6.45
N LEU A 9 -10.54 -66.35 6.49
CA LEU A 9 -9.82 -67.13 7.52
C LEU A 9 -8.50 -66.47 7.93
N ALA A 10 -8.49 -65.14 8.08
CA ALA A 10 -7.40 -64.41 8.73
C ALA A 10 -7.77 -63.87 10.13
N SER A 11 -8.97 -64.16 10.65
CA SER A 11 -9.40 -63.72 11.99
C SER A 11 -9.29 -64.78 13.09
N SER A 12 -8.89 -66.02 12.78
CA SER A 12 -8.82 -67.12 13.76
C SER A 12 -7.41 -67.62 14.11
N GLN A 13 -6.36 -67.00 13.58
CA GLN A 13 -4.95 -67.34 13.90
C GLN A 13 -4.27 -66.34 14.86
N LEU A 14 -4.99 -65.30 15.31
CA LEU A 14 -4.49 -64.32 16.30
C LEU A 14 -4.82 -64.69 17.76
N SER A 15 -5.54 -65.79 18.01
CA SER A 15 -5.95 -66.22 19.35
C SER A 15 -4.98 -67.18 20.06
N ALA A 16 -3.79 -67.43 19.50
CA ALA A 16 -2.79 -68.33 20.08
C ALA A 16 -1.45 -67.63 20.41
N ILE A 17 -1.47 -66.32 20.67
CA ILE A 17 -0.34 -65.60 21.25
C ILE A 17 -0.68 -65.30 22.72
N ASP A 18 0.02 -66.05 23.57
CA ASP A 18 0.32 -65.86 24.99
C ASP A 18 -0.52 -64.88 25.84
N HIS A 19 -1.08 -65.42 26.92
CA HIS A 19 -1.97 -64.80 27.91
C HIS A 19 -1.27 -63.80 28.86
N SER A 20 -0.30 -63.02 28.38
CA SER A 20 0.40 -62.00 29.19
C SER A 20 0.41 -60.59 28.59
N PHE A 21 -0.25 -60.37 27.45
CA PHE A 21 -0.38 -59.02 26.88
C PHE A 21 -1.72 -58.40 27.28
N ASN A 22 -1.67 -57.41 28.16
CA ASN A 22 -2.83 -56.62 28.56
C ASN A 22 -3.36 -55.89 27.31
N SER A 23 -4.64 -56.05 26.97
CA SER A 23 -5.20 -55.57 25.70
C SER A 23 -5.10 -54.05 25.51
N SER A 24 -4.96 -53.30 26.61
CA SER A 24 -4.66 -51.87 26.59
C SER A 24 -3.27 -51.56 26.02
N THR A 25 -2.27 -52.40 26.26
CA THR A 25 -0.88 -52.16 25.86
C THR A 25 -0.66 -52.40 24.37
N ILE A 26 -1.37 -53.37 23.78
CA ILE A 26 -1.34 -53.63 22.33
C ILE A 26 -2.04 -52.52 21.55
N GLN A 27 -3.18 -52.03 22.04
CA GLN A 27 -3.87 -50.90 21.40
C GLN A 27 -3.03 -49.62 21.50
N ASP A 28 -2.36 -49.39 22.63
CA ASP A 28 -1.40 -48.31 22.76
C ASP A 28 -0.25 -48.48 21.76
N GLU A 29 0.35 -49.67 21.65
CA GLU A 29 1.46 -49.96 20.70
C GLU A 29 1.06 -49.94 19.21
N LEU A 30 -0.18 -50.26 18.87
CA LEU A 30 -0.72 -50.10 17.51
C LEU A 30 -1.04 -48.63 17.20
N ASN A 31 -1.60 -47.89 18.16
CA ASN A 31 -1.79 -46.44 18.06
C ASN A 31 -0.44 -45.72 17.86
N ILE A 32 0.65 -46.30 18.36
CA ILE A 32 2.03 -45.81 18.21
C ILE A 32 2.56 -45.99 16.77
N LEU A 33 2.19 -47.05 16.06
CA LEU A 33 2.56 -47.23 14.64
C LEU A 33 1.68 -46.42 13.70
N SER A 34 0.44 -46.11 14.09
CA SER A 34 -0.49 -45.30 13.31
C SER A 34 -0.43 -43.80 13.59
N GLY A 35 0.26 -43.38 14.66
CA GLY A 35 0.30 -42.00 15.09
C GLY A 35 -0.83 -41.57 16.02
N ILE A 36 -0.57 -40.52 16.81
CA ILE A 36 -1.57 -39.92 17.69
C ILE A 36 -1.96 -38.50 17.25
N SER A 37 -3.16 -38.06 17.65
CA SER A 37 -3.66 -36.69 17.51
C SER A 37 -3.38 -35.83 18.75
N TYR A 38 -3.66 -34.53 18.69
CA TYR A 38 -3.56 -33.64 19.87
C TYR A 38 -4.47 -34.09 21.01
N SER A 39 -5.70 -34.52 20.68
CA SER A 39 -6.66 -35.03 21.69
C SER A 39 -6.12 -36.28 22.39
N GLN A 40 -5.52 -37.19 21.64
CA GLN A 40 -4.87 -38.39 22.20
C GLN A 40 -3.63 -38.05 23.04
N LEU A 41 -2.84 -37.05 22.61
CA LEU A 41 -1.71 -36.54 23.39
C LEU A 41 -2.16 -35.94 24.72
N ARG A 42 -3.25 -35.15 24.72
CA ARG A 42 -3.86 -34.62 25.95
C ARG A 42 -4.39 -35.72 26.87
N GLY A 43 -4.97 -36.77 26.31
CA GLY A 43 -5.44 -37.94 27.06
C GLY A 43 -4.33 -38.86 27.57
N TYR A 44 -3.08 -38.65 27.15
CA TYR A 44 -1.99 -39.58 27.40
C TYR A 44 -1.61 -39.65 28.89
N SER A 45 -1.52 -40.87 29.42
CA SER A 45 -1.13 -41.15 30.81
C SER A 45 -0.03 -42.19 30.94
N GLY A 46 0.65 -42.54 29.83
CA GLY A 46 1.76 -43.49 29.86
C GLY A 46 3.11 -42.82 30.19
N ASN A 47 4.18 -43.63 30.22
CA ASN A 47 5.51 -43.21 30.67
C ASN A 47 6.46 -42.71 29.55
N ARG A 48 5.97 -42.56 28.32
CA ARG A 48 6.82 -42.02 27.24
C ARG A 48 7.16 -40.57 27.51
N THR A 49 8.34 -40.18 27.05
CA THR A 49 8.83 -38.80 27.09
C THR A 49 8.95 -38.17 25.71
N HIS A 50 8.68 -38.94 24.65
CA HIS A 50 8.74 -38.53 23.25
C HIS A 50 7.58 -39.17 22.47
N MET A 51 6.89 -38.39 21.65
CA MET A 51 5.77 -38.85 20.83
C MET A 51 5.71 -38.14 19.49
N ARG A 52 5.42 -38.92 18.43
CA ARG A 52 5.11 -38.38 17.11
C ARG A 52 3.61 -38.19 16.97
N VAL A 53 3.21 -36.95 16.72
CA VAL A 53 1.84 -36.55 16.45
C VAL A 53 1.66 -36.44 14.94
N TYR A 54 0.59 -37.02 14.40
CA TYR A 54 0.34 -37.03 12.94
C TYR A 54 -0.67 -35.99 12.47
N GLY A 55 -1.34 -35.32 13.40
CA GLY A 55 -2.20 -34.21 13.13
C GLY A 55 -2.91 -33.73 14.40
N ARG A 56 -3.69 -32.67 14.26
CA ARG A 56 -4.40 -32.04 15.36
C ARG A 56 -5.78 -32.70 15.52
N ASP A 57 -6.61 -32.56 14.50
CA ASP A 57 -7.98 -33.05 14.43
C ASP A 57 -8.07 -34.28 13.53
N ASN A 58 -7.34 -34.27 12.41
CA ASN A 58 -7.28 -35.35 11.45
C ASN A 58 -5.82 -35.73 11.17
N LEU A 59 -5.58 -36.97 10.77
CA LEU A 59 -4.25 -37.37 10.30
C LEU A 59 -3.86 -36.53 9.07
N PHE A 60 -2.64 -36.00 9.07
CA PHE A 60 -2.06 -35.20 7.99
C PHE A 60 -2.76 -33.85 7.71
N ASP A 61 -3.38 -33.24 8.72
CA ASP A 61 -3.97 -31.89 8.63
C ASP A 61 -2.92 -30.74 8.66
N GLY A 62 -1.65 -31.06 8.46
CA GLY A 62 -0.54 -30.10 8.52
C GLY A 62 0.00 -29.85 9.93
N ALA A 63 -0.65 -30.36 10.99
CA ALA A 63 -0.18 -30.23 12.37
C ALA A 63 0.76 -31.36 12.83
N MET A 64 1.26 -32.21 11.93
CA MET A 64 2.18 -33.28 12.30
C MET A 64 3.48 -32.75 12.92
N GLY A 65 4.10 -33.52 13.82
CA GLY A 65 5.40 -33.19 14.40
C GLY A 65 5.78 -34.08 15.58
N ASP A 66 7.03 -33.99 15.99
CA ASP A 66 7.54 -34.70 17.16
C ASP A 66 7.42 -33.81 18.40
N PHE A 67 7.04 -34.40 19.52
CA PHE A 67 6.88 -33.73 20.82
C PHE A 67 7.69 -34.45 21.88
N TYR A 68 8.22 -33.70 22.85
CA TYR A 68 8.94 -34.22 24.01
C TYR A 68 8.42 -33.61 25.30
N ILE A 69 8.53 -34.33 26.42
CA ILE A 69 8.22 -33.78 27.73
C ILE A 69 9.35 -32.85 28.17
N ASP A 70 9.01 -31.61 28.51
CA ASP A 70 9.91 -30.73 29.25
C ASP A 70 9.61 -30.82 30.74
N VAL A 71 10.45 -31.56 31.47
CA VAL A 71 10.29 -31.78 32.91
C VAL A 71 10.56 -30.53 33.75
N ASN A 72 11.17 -29.48 33.17
CA ASN A 72 11.44 -28.22 33.86
C ASN A 72 10.34 -27.18 33.63
N ASP A 73 9.36 -27.47 32.77
CA ASP A 73 8.26 -26.57 32.46
C ASP A 73 7.00 -26.98 33.24
N GLU A 74 6.82 -26.36 34.40
CA GLU A 74 5.69 -26.63 35.30
C GLU A 74 4.55 -25.61 35.15
N ASP A 75 4.79 -24.50 34.44
CA ASP A 75 3.93 -23.32 34.46
C ASP A 75 3.28 -23.00 33.11
N SER A 76 3.84 -23.47 31.99
CA SER A 76 3.26 -23.16 30.68
C SER A 76 1.88 -23.77 30.52
N ASN A 77 0.97 -22.96 29.99
CA ASN A 77 -0.38 -23.38 29.62
C ASN A 77 -0.36 -24.18 28.32
N ASP A 78 -1.39 -25.00 28.12
CA ASP A 78 -1.68 -25.58 26.81
C ASP A 78 -2.04 -24.45 25.84
N ASP A 79 -1.19 -24.25 24.83
CA ASP A 79 -1.39 -23.20 23.82
C ASP A 79 -2.01 -23.76 22.54
N ASP A 80 -2.30 -25.06 22.54
CA ASP A 80 -2.95 -25.76 21.46
C ASP A 80 -2.15 -25.79 20.15
N GLY A 81 -0.81 -25.67 20.23
CA GLY A 81 0.09 -25.74 19.07
C GLY A 81 1.52 -26.22 19.37
N ILE A 82 2.31 -25.41 20.09
CA ILE A 82 3.70 -25.76 20.43
C ILE A 82 3.85 -26.37 21.83
N ILE A 83 2.87 -26.17 22.70
CA ILE A 83 2.78 -26.75 24.04
C ILE A 83 1.42 -27.41 24.20
N ILE A 84 1.43 -28.72 24.45
CA ILE A 84 0.24 -29.51 24.78
C ILE A 84 0.38 -30.00 26.22
N VAL A 85 -0.65 -29.79 27.04
CA VAL A 85 -0.65 -30.26 28.43
C VAL A 85 -1.47 -31.54 28.51
N ASP A 86 -0.85 -32.62 28.96
CA ASP A 86 -1.53 -33.90 29.10
C ASP A 86 -2.30 -34.04 30.43
N LYS A 87 -3.02 -35.16 30.57
CA LYS A 87 -3.83 -35.50 31.73
C LYS A 87 -3.04 -35.60 33.04
N LEU A 88 -1.72 -35.83 32.96
CA LEU A 88 -0.82 -35.85 34.11
C LEU A 88 -0.18 -34.48 34.37
N SER A 89 -0.69 -33.42 33.72
CA SER A 89 -0.17 -32.05 33.77
C SER A 89 1.28 -31.93 33.28
N ARG A 90 1.73 -32.82 32.40
CA ARG A 90 3.07 -32.74 31.78
C ARG A 90 2.99 -31.88 30.52
N ARG A 91 4.04 -31.10 30.26
CA ARG A 91 4.10 -30.17 29.13
C ARG A 91 4.87 -30.83 27.99
N TRP A 92 4.15 -31.16 26.93
CA TRP A 92 4.70 -31.67 25.70
C TRP A 92 5.07 -30.50 24.80
N LYS A 93 6.37 -30.28 24.61
CA LYS A 93 6.89 -29.26 23.69
C LYS A 93 7.11 -29.84 22.32
N ARG A 94 6.62 -29.14 21.31
CA ARG A 94 6.90 -29.44 19.91
C ARG A 94 8.39 -29.26 19.64
N HIS A 95 9.00 -30.23 18.97
CA HIS A 95 10.33 -30.10 18.42
C HIS A 95 10.24 -29.43 17.04
N TYR A 96 10.67 -28.17 16.95
CA TYR A 96 10.68 -27.41 15.71
C TYR A 96 11.83 -26.40 15.70
N SER A 97 12.13 -25.86 14.52
CA SER A 97 13.06 -24.75 14.34
C SER A 97 12.43 -23.71 13.42
N GLY A 98 12.80 -22.43 13.60
CA GLY A 98 12.25 -21.34 12.81
C GLY A 98 10.91 -20.81 13.33
N ASN A 99 10.03 -20.45 12.39
CA ASN A 99 8.75 -19.81 12.69
C ASN A 99 7.69 -20.83 13.14
N VAL A 100 6.69 -20.34 13.85
CA VAL A 100 5.49 -21.11 14.19
C VAL A 100 4.63 -21.29 12.95
N ASN A 101 4.25 -22.53 12.62
CA ASN A 101 3.32 -22.77 11.53
C ASN A 101 1.88 -22.69 12.05
N ALA A 102 1.06 -21.82 11.44
CA ALA A 102 -0.33 -21.60 11.85
C ALA A 102 -1.20 -22.87 11.76
N ALA A 103 -0.86 -23.84 10.88
CA ALA A 103 -1.55 -25.13 10.81
C ALA A 103 -1.50 -25.90 12.13
N TRP A 104 -0.45 -25.70 12.95
CA TRP A 104 -0.32 -26.34 14.26
C TRP A 104 -1.44 -25.93 15.23
N TYR A 105 -2.07 -24.77 14.99
CA TYR A 105 -3.18 -24.21 15.77
C TYR A 105 -4.55 -24.47 15.11
N GLY A 106 -4.59 -25.27 14.03
CA GLY A 106 -5.81 -25.64 13.30
C GLY A 106 -6.21 -24.68 12.18
N VAL A 107 -5.32 -23.78 11.74
CA VAL A 107 -5.55 -22.93 10.56
C VAL A 107 -5.61 -23.82 9.32
N MET A 108 -6.83 -23.99 8.80
CA MET A 108 -7.14 -24.85 7.66
C MET A 108 -7.85 -24.05 6.57
N THR A 109 -7.60 -24.39 5.31
CA THR A 109 -8.20 -23.71 4.15
C THR A 109 -9.72 -23.86 4.15
N ASN A 110 -10.43 -22.87 3.61
CA ASN A 110 -11.88 -22.79 3.51
C ASN A 110 -12.57 -22.88 4.88
N SER A 111 -11.94 -22.32 5.92
CA SER A 111 -12.50 -22.25 7.27
C SER A 111 -12.29 -20.88 7.90
N ASP A 112 -13.08 -20.58 8.93
CA ASP A 112 -12.81 -19.45 9.80
C ASP A 112 -11.56 -19.74 10.65
N ILE A 113 -10.58 -18.85 10.52
CA ILE A 113 -9.27 -18.97 11.18
C ILE A 113 -9.09 -18.00 12.34
N THR A 114 -10.08 -17.16 12.65
CA THR A 114 -9.96 -16.03 13.60
C THR A 114 -9.28 -16.42 14.91
N GLU A 115 -9.88 -17.31 15.69
CA GLU A 115 -9.34 -17.73 16.99
C GLU A 115 -8.05 -18.56 16.86
N LYS A 116 -7.89 -19.28 15.75
CA LYS A 116 -6.78 -20.21 15.53
C LYS A 116 -5.51 -19.48 15.16
N LEU A 117 -5.60 -18.53 14.23
CA LEU A 117 -4.51 -17.68 13.82
C LEU A 117 -4.14 -16.69 14.95
N GLN A 118 -5.11 -16.13 15.66
CA GLN A 118 -4.79 -15.26 16.80
C GLN A 118 -4.02 -16.04 17.89
N ARG A 119 -4.36 -17.30 18.17
CA ARG A 119 -3.57 -18.13 19.11
C ARG A 119 -2.13 -18.37 18.64
N ALA A 120 -1.92 -18.62 17.34
CA ALA A 120 -0.56 -18.68 16.78
C ALA A 120 0.19 -17.35 16.95
N ILE A 121 -0.49 -16.21 16.76
CA ILE A 121 0.07 -14.87 16.96
C ILE A 121 0.38 -14.60 18.44
N ASP A 122 -0.46 -15.06 19.37
CA ASP A 122 -0.31 -14.87 20.81
C ASP A 122 0.91 -15.60 21.40
N THR A 123 1.54 -16.50 20.64
CA THR A 123 2.86 -17.07 20.98
C THR A 123 3.98 -16.03 21.01
N ARG A 124 3.76 -14.86 20.39
CA ARG A 124 4.74 -13.78 20.17
C ARG A 124 5.99 -14.25 19.40
N LYS A 125 5.85 -15.34 18.64
CA LYS A 125 6.86 -15.82 17.68
C LYS A 125 6.43 -15.41 16.28
N ASN A 126 7.36 -15.40 15.35
CA ASN A 126 7.02 -15.26 13.94
C ASN A 126 6.07 -16.40 13.52
N VAL A 127 5.09 -16.07 12.69
CA VAL A 127 4.03 -17.00 12.26
C VAL A 127 4.09 -17.14 10.74
N ASP A 128 4.18 -18.37 10.27
CA ASP A 128 3.99 -18.73 8.87
C ASP A 128 2.57 -19.29 8.70
N ILE A 129 1.79 -18.65 7.82
CA ILE A 129 0.46 -19.07 7.42
C ILE A 129 0.62 -19.86 6.11
N PRO A 130 0.16 -21.12 6.05
CA PRO A 130 0.21 -21.88 4.82
C PRO A 130 -0.58 -21.20 3.69
N ALA A 131 -0.32 -21.65 2.48
CA ALA A 131 -1.10 -21.23 1.33
C ALA A 131 -2.55 -21.73 1.43
N GLY A 132 -3.48 -20.92 0.95
CA GLY A 132 -4.89 -21.26 0.91
C GLY A 132 -5.80 -20.05 1.06
N ASN A 133 -7.09 -20.30 0.89
CA ASN A 133 -8.14 -19.31 1.12
C ASN A 133 -8.70 -19.52 2.52
N TYR A 134 -8.83 -18.44 3.29
CA TYR A 134 -9.28 -18.46 4.67
C TYR A 134 -10.32 -17.36 4.86
N THR A 135 -11.20 -17.56 5.84
CA THR A 135 -12.09 -16.49 6.30
C THR A 135 -11.70 -16.02 7.70
N SER A 136 -11.96 -14.74 8.00
CA SER A 136 -11.84 -14.19 9.34
C SER A 136 -13.09 -13.39 9.71
N THR A 137 -13.49 -13.44 10.97
CA THR A 137 -14.61 -12.70 11.55
C THR A 137 -14.16 -11.59 12.49
N ASP A 138 -12.87 -11.51 12.83
CA ASP A 138 -12.28 -10.46 13.69
C ASP A 138 -10.90 -10.00 13.17
N THR A 139 -10.42 -8.91 13.76
CA THR A 139 -9.09 -8.31 13.54
C THR A 139 -7.99 -9.13 14.20
N PHE A 140 -6.85 -9.27 13.52
CA PHE A 140 -5.64 -9.87 14.10
C PHE A 140 -4.74 -8.83 14.76
N TYR A 141 -4.26 -9.14 15.97
CA TYR A 141 -3.43 -8.24 16.75
C TYR A 141 -2.01 -8.76 16.88
N ARG A 142 -1.06 -8.11 16.19
CA ARG A 142 0.36 -8.49 16.20
C ARG A 142 1.09 -7.95 17.43
N TYR A 143 2.22 -8.56 17.78
CA TYR A 143 3.09 -8.13 18.88
C TYR A 143 4.44 -7.57 18.39
N SER A 144 5.19 -6.97 19.31
CA SER A 144 6.55 -6.48 19.10
C SER A 144 7.48 -7.53 18.50
N GLY A 145 8.25 -7.13 17.47
CA GLY A 145 9.24 -7.96 16.78
C GLY A 145 8.67 -9.07 15.90
N GLN A 146 7.35 -9.22 15.85
CA GLN A 146 6.71 -10.36 15.22
C GLN A 146 6.53 -10.17 13.72
N ILE A 147 6.93 -11.17 12.95
CA ILE A 147 6.65 -11.29 11.52
C ILE A 147 5.50 -12.26 11.31
N ILE A 148 4.45 -11.81 10.62
CA ILE A 148 3.35 -12.66 10.17
C ILE A 148 3.48 -12.79 8.65
N SER A 149 3.70 -14.02 8.18
CA SER A 149 4.03 -14.31 6.79
C SER A 149 3.04 -15.28 6.19
N GLY A 150 2.39 -14.92 5.10
CA GLY A 150 1.73 -15.90 4.24
C GLY A 150 2.70 -16.58 3.27
N ALA A 151 2.12 -17.39 2.39
CA ALA A 151 2.78 -18.04 1.26
C ALA A 151 2.43 -17.33 -0.06
N GLY A 152 3.36 -17.42 -1.02
CA GLY A 152 3.22 -16.85 -2.37
C GLY A 152 3.57 -15.35 -2.46
N ILE A 153 3.56 -14.81 -3.68
CA ILE A 153 3.75 -13.37 -3.96
C ILE A 153 2.53 -12.89 -4.74
N PRO A 154 1.57 -12.20 -4.09
CA PRO A 154 0.30 -11.83 -4.71
C PRO A 154 0.43 -11.07 -6.04
N GLU A 155 1.46 -10.22 -6.17
CA GLU A 155 1.69 -9.38 -7.35
C GLU A 155 2.01 -10.15 -8.64
N ARG A 156 2.47 -11.41 -8.54
CA ARG A 156 2.80 -12.26 -9.71
C ARG A 156 1.72 -13.30 -10.00
N SER A 157 0.78 -13.54 -9.09
CA SER A 157 -0.11 -14.71 -9.13
C SER A 157 -1.52 -14.43 -9.64
N ILE A 158 -1.87 -13.22 -10.07
CA ILE A 158 -3.19 -13.00 -10.70
C ILE A 158 -3.32 -13.85 -12.00
N ALA A 159 -2.19 -14.24 -12.59
CA ALA A 159 -2.12 -15.12 -13.77
C ALA A 159 -1.63 -16.56 -13.50
N SER A 160 -1.03 -16.86 -12.33
CA SER A 160 -0.58 -18.21 -11.97
C SER A 160 -1.34 -18.72 -10.75
N VAL A 161 -1.84 -19.95 -10.83
CA VAL A 161 -2.59 -20.70 -9.79
C VAL A 161 -1.73 -21.02 -8.56
N ASP A 162 -0.65 -20.26 -8.33
CA ASP A 162 0.23 -20.47 -7.19
C ASP A 162 -0.55 -20.21 -5.91
N ALA A 163 -0.38 -21.12 -4.95
CA ALA A 163 -1.11 -21.12 -3.71
C ALA A 163 -0.66 -19.92 -2.85
N ILE A 164 -1.37 -18.80 -2.98
CA ILE A 164 -1.23 -17.63 -2.11
C ILE A 164 -2.03 -17.83 -0.82
N THR A 165 -1.60 -17.15 0.25
CA THR A 165 -2.42 -17.02 1.45
C THR A 165 -3.40 -15.86 1.28
N THR A 166 -4.68 -16.18 1.13
CA THR A 166 -5.78 -15.22 1.01
C THR A 166 -6.62 -15.26 2.27
N ILE A 167 -6.86 -14.11 2.90
CA ILE A 167 -7.74 -13.95 4.05
C ILE A 167 -8.88 -13.02 3.67
N GLU A 168 -10.09 -13.58 3.59
CA GLU A 168 -11.33 -12.83 3.37
C GLU A 168 -12.00 -12.53 4.71
N PHE A 169 -12.19 -11.25 5.00
CA PHE A 169 -12.88 -10.79 6.20
C PHE A 169 -14.38 -10.78 5.93
N VAL A 170 -15.14 -11.55 6.72
CA VAL A 170 -16.59 -11.70 6.55
C VAL A 170 -17.34 -10.59 7.27
N ASN A 171 -16.76 -10.06 8.35
CA ASN A 171 -17.27 -8.92 9.11
C ASN A 171 -16.54 -7.63 8.72
N ASP A 172 -17.16 -6.48 9.01
CA ASP A 172 -16.51 -5.19 8.84
C ASP A 172 -15.53 -4.92 10.00
N VAL A 173 -14.34 -5.52 9.90
CA VAL A 173 -13.25 -5.44 10.87
C VAL A 173 -11.94 -5.02 10.19
N ASP A 174 -11.00 -4.47 10.95
CA ASP A 174 -9.65 -4.21 10.44
C ASP A 174 -8.96 -5.54 10.13
N GLY A 175 -8.05 -5.55 9.15
CA GLY A 175 -7.37 -6.78 8.77
C GLY A 175 -6.35 -7.20 9.83
N PHE A 176 -5.22 -6.49 9.86
CA PHE A 176 -4.22 -6.60 10.93
C PHE A 176 -4.06 -5.26 11.62
N SER A 177 -3.87 -5.31 12.93
CA SER A 177 -3.72 -4.12 13.74
C SER A 177 -2.66 -4.28 14.82
N ASN A 178 -2.04 -3.18 15.21
CA ASN A 178 -1.22 -3.09 16.42
C ASN A 178 -1.89 -2.24 17.51
N VAL A 179 -3.16 -1.84 17.39
CA VAL A 179 -3.75 -0.87 18.33
C VAL A 179 -3.82 -1.36 19.77
N LYS A 180 -3.81 -2.67 19.99
CA LYS A 180 -3.78 -3.28 21.33
C LYS A 180 -2.36 -3.52 21.86
N ASN A 181 -1.35 -3.50 20.99
CA ASN A 181 0.00 -3.98 21.27
C ASN A 181 1.07 -3.09 20.64
N ILE A 182 2.06 -2.67 21.43
CA ILE A 182 3.22 -1.98 20.88
C ILE A 182 3.97 -2.95 19.96
N ALA A 183 4.16 -2.55 18.70
CA ALA A 183 4.83 -3.34 17.69
C ALA A 183 6.18 -2.70 17.31
N LEU A 184 7.23 -2.98 18.10
CA LEU A 184 8.59 -2.57 17.78
C LEU A 184 9.24 -3.63 16.88
N GLY A 185 9.39 -3.34 15.60
CA GLY A 185 9.93 -4.24 14.60
C GLY A 185 8.88 -5.20 14.01
N GLY A 186 9.39 -6.17 13.24
CA GLY A 186 8.57 -7.19 12.60
C GLY A 186 7.78 -6.65 11.40
N GLY A 187 6.60 -7.21 11.16
CA GLY A 187 5.71 -6.76 10.11
C GLY A 187 4.87 -7.87 9.48
N ILE A 188 4.25 -7.56 8.35
CA ILE A 188 3.27 -8.44 7.69
C ILE A 188 3.68 -8.61 6.24
N ARG A 189 3.72 -9.86 5.76
CA ARG A 189 4.17 -10.12 4.40
C ARG A 189 3.49 -11.27 3.69
N ASN A 190 3.49 -11.21 2.36
CA ASN A 190 3.06 -12.29 1.47
C ASN A 190 1.58 -12.69 1.71
N LEU A 191 0.68 -11.71 1.81
CA LEU A 191 -0.75 -11.94 2.06
C LEU A 191 -1.63 -11.22 1.05
N TYR A 192 -2.77 -11.83 0.72
CA TYR A 192 -3.89 -11.15 0.09
C TYR A 192 -5.02 -10.97 1.12
N LEU A 193 -5.34 -9.72 1.46
CA LEU A 193 -6.40 -9.33 2.38
C LEU A 193 -7.60 -8.77 1.62
N ILE A 194 -8.80 -9.29 1.89
CA ILE A 194 -10.04 -8.86 1.22
C ILE A 194 -11.08 -8.51 2.28
N ALA A 195 -11.56 -7.26 2.25
CA ALA A 195 -12.67 -6.82 3.08
C ALA A 195 -14.03 -7.08 2.40
N PRO A 196 -15.14 -7.08 3.16
CA PRO A 196 -16.47 -7.11 2.58
C PRO A 196 -16.74 -5.80 1.81
N ASN A 197 -17.61 -5.86 0.80
CA ASN A 197 -17.96 -4.69 0.01
C ASN A 197 -18.50 -3.54 0.88
N GLY A 198 -17.93 -2.35 0.72
CA GLY A 198 -18.34 -1.16 1.47
C GLY A 198 -17.80 -1.12 2.90
N SER A 199 -16.73 -1.86 3.19
CA SER A 199 -16.06 -1.82 4.49
C SER A 199 -15.73 -0.40 4.94
N THR A 200 -15.80 -0.18 6.26
CA THR A 200 -15.41 1.06 6.94
C THR A 200 -14.05 0.93 7.64
N LYS A 201 -13.32 -0.16 7.37
CA LYS A 201 -12.14 -0.57 8.12
C LYS A 201 -10.87 -0.52 7.31
N THR A 202 -9.75 -0.72 7.98
CA THR A 202 -8.41 -0.62 7.41
C THR A 202 -7.79 -2.01 7.23
N GLY A 203 -7.14 -2.25 6.08
CA GLY A 203 -6.43 -3.50 5.84
C GLY A 203 -5.28 -3.71 6.83
N ILE A 204 -4.35 -2.76 6.88
CA ILE A 204 -3.27 -2.70 7.89
C ILE A 204 -3.41 -1.42 8.71
N LEU A 205 -3.78 -1.56 9.99
CA LEU A 205 -3.98 -0.47 10.94
C LEU A 205 -2.82 -0.38 11.93
N ASP A 206 -1.81 0.42 11.58
CA ASP A 206 -0.66 0.72 12.43
C ASP A 206 -0.83 2.09 13.09
N GLY A 207 -1.07 2.11 14.40
CA GLY A 207 -1.28 3.33 15.16
C GLY A 207 -2.74 3.84 15.13
N ILE A 208 -3.04 4.81 16.00
CA ILE A 208 -4.35 5.47 16.10
C ILE A 208 -4.18 6.95 15.75
N ILE A 209 -5.05 7.48 14.90
CA ILE A 209 -5.06 8.90 14.53
C ILE A 209 -5.30 9.76 15.78
N GLY A 210 -4.48 10.78 15.97
CA GLY A 210 -4.51 11.72 17.09
C GLY A 210 -3.85 11.22 18.38
N GLU A 211 -3.40 9.96 18.45
CA GLU A 211 -2.69 9.44 19.61
C GLU A 211 -1.17 9.67 19.51
N LEU A 212 -0.69 10.70 20.19
CA LEU A 212 0.73 11.11 20.21
C LEU A 212 1.55 10.39 21.30
N GLY A 213 1.30 9.10 21.53
CA GLY A 213 2.02 8.27 22.51
C GLY A 213 1.15 7.15 23.09
N GLY A 214 1.77 6.11 23.64
CA GLY A 214 1.04 5.03 24.33
C GLY A 214 1.24 3.64 23.73
N ARG A 215 0.19 2.80 23.81
CA ARG A 215 0.26 1.35 23.55
C ARG A 215 0.13 0.96 22.07
N SER A 216 -0.14 1.92 21.18
CA SER A 216 -0.39 1.72 19.76
C SER A 216 0.72 2.38 18.94
N GLN A 217 1.89 1.74 18.87
CA GLN A 217 3.06 2.25 18.14
C GLN A 217 3.60 1.18 17.21
N SER A 218 3.96 1.58 15.99
CA SER A 218 4.68 0.77 15.03
C SER A 218 6.04 1.40 14.78
N ILE A 219 7.11 0.80 15.29
CA ILE A 219 8.46 1.36 15.13
C ILE A 219 9.33 0.37 14.39
N ALA A 220 10.08 0.80 13.38
CA ALA A 220 11.00 -0.04 12.61
C ALA A 220 10.34 -1.29 11.98
N CYS A 221 9.07 -1.18 11.56
CA CYS A 221 8.34 -2.28 10.94
C CYS A 221 8.55 -2.33 9.42
N LEU A 222 8.42 -3.53 8.84
CA LEU A 222 8.45 -3.77 7.40
C LEU A 222 7.21 -4.54 6.96
N HIS A 223 6.33 -3.90 6.19
CA HIS A 223 5.23 -4.57 5.50
C HIS A 223 5.63 -4.80 4.04
N GLU A 224 5.51 -6.04 3.55
CA GLU A 224 6.04 -6.40 2.24
C GLU A 224 5.19 -7.40 1.45
N ASN A 225 5.01 -7.22 0.14
CA ASN A 225 4.28 -8.16 -0.75
C ASN A 225 2.84 -8.38 -0.30
N LEU A 226 2.09 -7.29 -0.15
CA LEU A 226 0.70 -7.35 0.26
C LEU A 226 -0.20 -6.95 -0.89
N PHE A 227 -1.30 -7.67 -1.06
CA PHE A 227 -2.44 -7.23 -1.86
C PHE A 227 -3.59 -6.97 -0.91
N ILE A 228 -4.22 -5.79 -0.98
CA ILE A 228 -5.27 -5.37 -0.07
C ILE A 228 -6.43 -4.85 -0.90
N SER A 229 -7.63 -5.42 -0.73
CA SER A 229 -8.79 -5.06 -1.54
C SER A 229 -10.03 -4.74 -0.70
N ASN A 230 -10.82 -3.78 -1.19
CA ASN A 230 -12.17 -3.41 -0.70
C ASN A 230 -12.26 -2.80 0.71
N PHE A 231 -11.15 -2.53 1.36
CA PHE A 231 -11.13 -1.81 2.64
C PHE A 231 -11.50 -0.33 2.48
N TYR A 232 -11.89 0.33 3.57
CA TYR A 232 -12.05 1.79 3.58
C TYR A 232 -10.71 2.46 3.32
N ASN A 233 -9.70 2.07 4.11
CA ASN A 233 -8.30 2.41 3.92
C ASN A 233 -7.48 1.14 3.65
N GLY A 234 -6.58 1.15 2.67
CA GLY A 234 -5.70 0.00 2.46
C GLY A 234 -4.70 -0.16 3.61
N VAL A 235 -3.86 0.85 3.80
CA VAL A 235 -2.86 0.92 4.87
C VAL A 235 -2.98 2.27 5.58
N GLN A 236 -2.96 2.25 6.91
CA GLN A 236 -2.87 3.43 7.75
C GLN A 236 -1.65 3.34 8.65
N ILE A 237 -0.80 4.37 8.61
CA ILE A 237 0.29 4.62 9.54
C ILE A 237 -0.05 5.91 10.30
N ALA A 238 -0.32 5.84 11.60
CA ALA A 238 -0.81 6.98 12.38
C ALA A 238 -0.16 7.11 13.76
N GLY A 239 -0.35 8.26 14.40
CA GLY A 239 0.14 8.50 15.76
C GLY A 239 1.67 8.54 15.85
N TRP A 240 2.24 7.69 16.71
CA TRP A 240 3.69 7.56 16.96
C TRP A 240 4.31 6.37 16.23
N CYS A 241 4.01 6.22 14.94
CA CYS A 241 4.69 5.24 14.10
C CYS A 241 5.97 5.85 13.50
N TRP A 242 7.12 5.18 13.62
CA TRP A 242 8.41 5.73 13.18
C TRP A 242 9.21 4.65 12.46
N GLU A 243 9.94 4.99 11.39
CA GLU A 243 10.83 4.07 10.67
C GLU A 243 10.06 2.91 10.01
N THR A 244 8.79 3.15 9.69
CA THR A 244 7.94 2.20 8.98
C THR A 244 8.31 2.13 7.51
N THR A 245 8.54 0.92 7.02
CA THR A 245 8.75 0.65 5.60
C THR A 245 7.57 -0.14 5.03
N LEU A 246 6.96 0.40 3.98
CA LEU A 246 6.00 -0.28 3.12
C LEU A 246 6.73 -0.63 1.82
N ARG A 247 6.73 -1.89 1.40
CA ARG A 247 7.35 -2.30 0.14
C ARG A 247 6.44 -3.21 -0.65
N ARG A 248 6.21 -2.95 -1.94
CA ARG A 248 5.42 -3.86 -2.80
C ARG A 248 4.05 -4.16 -2.18
N ILE A 249 3.34 -3.08 -1.86
CA ILE A 249 1.97 -3.13 -1.35
C ILE A 249 1.05 -2.62 -2.44
N HIS A 250 0.12 -3.44 -2.86
CA HIS A 250 -0.91 -3.12 -3.83
C HIS A 250 -2.26 -2.99 -3.13
N VAL A 251 -2.86 -1.82 -3.21
CA VAL A 251 -4.20 -1.55 -2.68
C VAL A 251 -5.15 -1.29 -3.84
N ASP A 252 -6.24 -2.05 -3.90
CA ASP A 252 -7.25 -1.95 -4.97
C ASP A 252 -8.66 -1.76 -4.39
N GLY A 253 -9.48 -0.98 -5.09
CA GLY A 253 -10.89 -0.84 -4.76
C GLY A 253 -11.15 -0.30 -3.36
N PHE A 254 -10.27 0.54 -2.82
CA PHE A 254 -10.45 1.20 -1.52
C PHE A 254 -11.47 2.34 -1.60
N THR A 255 -12.07 2.74 -0.47
CA THR A 255 -13.11 3.78 -0.43
C THR A 255 -12.57 5.19 -0.17
N ASP A 256 -11.66 5.34 0.80
CA ASP A 256 -11.15 6.64 1.22
C ASP A 256 -9.70 6.82 0.79
N TYR A 257 -8.76 6.09 1.41
CA TYR A 257 -7.33 6.19 1.08
C TYR A 257 -6.69 4.84 0.74
N GLY A 258 -5.85 4.81 -0.29
CA GLY A 258 -5.05 3.61 -0.57
C GLY A 258 -4.02 3.39 0.53
N ILE A 259 -3.09 4.33 0.64
CA ILE A 259 -2.08 4.38 1.71
C ILE A 259 -2.12 5.76 2.37
N ALA A 260 -2.31 5.79 3.68
CA ALA A 260 -2.41 7.02 4.45
C ALA A 260 -1.40 7.07 5.58
N VAL A 261 -0.73 8.22 5.72
CA VAL A 261 0.19 8.55 6.82
C VAL A 261 -0.36 9.75 7.57
N TYR A 262 -0.51 9.63 8.89
CA TYR A 262 -1.09 10.65 9.76
C TYR A 262 -0.17 11.05 10.91
N ASP A 263 -0.40 12.27 11.43
CA ASP A 263 0.13 12.81 12.69
C ASP A 263 1.67 12.85 12.76
N ALA A 264 2.27 12.43 13.87
CA ALA A 264 3.71 12.46 14.09
C ALA A 264 4.43 11.24 13.50
N SER A 265 3.87 10.65 12.44
CA SER A 265 4.49 9.49 11.78
C SER A 265 5.72 9.93 10.99
N ASN A 266 6.91 9.60 11.51
CA ASN A 266 8.17 10.12 10.98
C ASN A 266 8.98 9.03 10.27
N ALA A 267 9.88 9.44 9.38
CA ALA A 267 10.78 8.54 8.63
C ALA A 267 10.06 7.33 8.01
N VAL A 268 8.96 7.58 7.31
CA VAL A 268 8.19 6.55 6.61
C VAL A 268 8.74 6.37 5.20
N SER A 269 9.06 5.14 4.83
CA SER A 269 9.51 4.76 3.49
C SER A 269 8.45 3.92 2.78
N ILE A 270 8.07 4.30 1.56
CA ILE A 270 7.09 3.56 0.76
C ILE A 270 7.73 3.26 -0.59
N ASP A 271 7.92 1.98 -0.92
CA ASP A 271 8.78 1.52 -1.99
C ASP A 271 8.03 0.58 -2.93
N ASN A 272 7.87 0.96 -4.20
CA ASN A 272 7.14 0.18 -5.21
C ASN A 272 5.71 -0.18 -4.77
N CYS A 273 5.01 0.73 -4.09
CA CYS A 273 3.62 0.53 -3.70
C CYS A 273 2.65 1.14 -4.71
N SER A 274 1.42 0.64 -4.76
CA SER A 274 0.39 1.17 -5.65
C SER A 274 -0.98 1.23 -4.96
N ALA A 275 -1.74 2.26 -5.30
CA ALA A 275 -3.11 2.46 -4.86
C ALA A 275 -3.97 2.74 -6.10
N ILE A 276 -4.92 1.86 -6.41
CA ILE A 276 -5.66 1.91 -7.67
C ILE A 276 -7.18 1.76 -7.51
N SER A 277 -7.91 2.21 -8.54
CA SER A 277 -9.33 1.91 -8.78
C SER A 277 -10.34 2.44 -7.74
N SER A 278 -10.03 3.54 -7.05
CA SER A 278 -10.99 4.12 -6.08
C SER A 278 -12.01 5.07 -6.71
N ALA A 279 -11.79 5.56 -7.93
CA ALA A 279 -12.65 6.60 -8.52
C ALA A 279 -14.11 6.17 -8.76
N GLU A 280 -14.35 4.87 -8.90
CA GLU A 280 -15.69 4.30 -9.11
C GLU A 280 -16.52 4.23 -7.82
N LYS A 281 -15.89 4.39 -6.65
CA LYS A 281 -16.61 4.36 -5.39
C LYS A 281 -17.56 5.57 -5.29
N PRO A 282 -18.77 5.39 -4.74
CA PRO A 282 -19.78 6.45 -4.69
C PRO A 282 -19.45 7.55 -3.67
N GLN A 283 -18.60 7.25 -2.68
CA GLN A 283 -18.28 8.13 -1.55
C GLN A 283 -16.80 7.96 -1.14
N GLY A 284 -16.35 8.78 -0.18
CA GLY A 284 -14.95 8.86 0.27
C GLY A 284 -14.12 9.85 -0.54
N ALA A 285 -12.93 10.15 -0.01
CA ALA A 285 -11.92 10.98 -0.65
C ALA A 285 -11.42 10.34 -1.95
N ARG A 286 -11.33 9.00 -1.98
CA ARG A 286 -10.87 8.21 -3.15
C ARG A 286 -9.50 8.69 -3.62
N CYS A 287 -8.59 8.78 -2.66
CA CYS A 287 -7.24 9.28 -2.85
C CYS A 287 -6.23 8.14 -2.75
N GLY A 288 -5.33 8.02 -3.73
CA GLY A 288 -4.30 6.99 -3.74
C GLY A 288 -3.42 7.05 -2.49
N PHE A 289 -2.83 8.22 -2.25
CA PHE A 289 -1.86 8.44 -1.18
C PHE A 289 -2.15 9.73 -0.41
N LEU A 290 -2.37 9.61 0.90
CA LEU A 290 -2.54 10.76 1.81
C LEU A 290 -1.36 10.87 2.77
N PHE A 291 -0.85 12.09 2.93
CA PHE A 291 0.13 12.45 3.95
C PHE A 291 -0.41 13.65 4.73
N SER A 292 -0.82 13.42 5.98
CA SER A 292 -1.47 14.40 6.84
C SER A 292 -0.66 14.54 8.13
N GLY A 293 0.35 15.40 8.11
CA GLY A 293 1.44 15.39 9.09
C GLY A 293 2.63 14.53 8.67
N GLY A 294 3.51 14.27 9.64
CA GLY A 294 4.70 13.44 9.48
C GLY A 294 5.88 14.18 8.86
N ALA A 295 7.06 13.92 9.42
CA ALA A 295 8.32 14.44 8.92
C ALA A 295 9.12 13.33 8.22
N CYS A 296 9.71 13.66 7.07
CA CYS A 296 10.60 12.79 6.31
C CYS A 296 9.90 11.55 5.73
N ILE A 297 8.81 11.77 4.99
CA ILE A 297 8.11 10.72 4.25
C ILE A 297 8.75 10.60 2.87
N THR A 298 9.24 9.42 2.48
CA THR A 298 9.85 9.18 1.16
C THR A 298 9.13 8.06 0.44
N LEU A 299 8.73 8.34 -0.81
CA LEU A 299 8.16 7.35 -1.71
C LEU A 299 9.08 7.13 -2.88
N THR A 300 9.39 5.88 -3.19
CA THR A 300 10.14 5.48 -4.40
C THR A 300 9.24 4.65 -5.29
N THR A 301 9.12 5.07 -6.54
CA THR A 301 8.29 4.45 -7.59
C THR A 301 6.84 4.16 -7.17
N PRO A 302 6.13 5.07 -6.46
CA PRO A 302 4.72 4.84 -6.13
C PRO A 302 3.84 4.94 -7.38
N ARG A 303 2.78 4.14 -7.45
CA ARG A 303 1.79 4.18 -8.55
C ARG A 303 0.40 4.54 -8.02
N SER A 304 -0.16 5.65 -8.48
CA SER A 304 -1.58 5.97 -8.33
C SER A 304 -2.29 5.83 -9.66
N GLU A 305 -3.41 5.11 -9.70
CA GLU A 305 -4.16 4.91 -10.93
C GLU A 305 -5.67 4.89 -10.73
N ASN A 306 -6.42 5.54 -11.61
CA ASN A 306 -7.89 5.50 -11.62
C ASN A 306 -8.50 5.88 -10.26
N ASN A 307 -7.89 6.85 -9.57
CA ASN A 307 -8.40 7.44 -8.33
C ASN A 307 -9.10 8.77 -8.61
N ARG A 308 -9.71 9.40 -7.60
CA ARG A 308 -10.08 10.82 -7.76
C ARG A 308 -8.85 11.70 -7.59
N ILE A 309 -8.06 11.45 -6.55
CA ILE A 309 -6.85 12.22 -6.29
C ILE A 309 -5.67 11.25 -6.21
N GLY A 310 -4.55 11.57 -6.84
CA GLY A 310 -3.36 10.73 -6.80
C GLY A 310 -2.67 10.80 -5.44
N PHE A 311 -2.09 11.96 -5.13
CA PHE A 311 -1.26 12.22 -3.97
C PHE A 311 -1.71 13.51 -3.28
N ILE A 312 -1.95 13.47 -1.97
CA ILE A 312 -2.25 14.64 -1.12
C ILE A 312 -1.18 14.77 -0.05
N ALA A 313 -0.58 15.94 0.09
CA ALA A 313 0.16 16.34 1.28
C ALA A 313 -0.58 17.50 1.97
N GLU A 314 -0.81 17.38 3.27
CA GLU A 314 -1.53 18.35 4.11
C GLU A 314 -0.97 18.38 5.54
N LYS A 315 -1.44 19.33 6.35
CA LYS A 315 -1.13 19.45 7.78
C LYS A 315 0.36 19.31 8.14
N GLU A 316 1.21 20.13 7.52
CA GLU A 316 2.66 20.18 7.78
C GLU A 316 3.46 18.95 7.31
N ALA A 317 2.86 18.08 6.47
CA ALA A 317 3.55 16.91 5.93
C ALA A 317 4.78 17.29 5.10
N ARG A 318 5.87 16.51 5.23
CA ARG A 318 7.09 16.66 4.43
C ARG A 318 7.37 15.42 3.59
N VAL A 319 7.05 15.51 2.31
CA VAL A 319 6.99 14.38 1.38
C VAL A 319 8.02 14.51 0.27
N ASN A 320 8.75 13.44 0.00
CA ASN A 320 9.65 13.31 -1.15
C ASN A 320 9.19 12.14 -2.05
N LEU A 321 8.77 12.44 -3.27
CA LEU A 321 8.32 11.48 -4.27
C LEU A 321 9.41 11.29 -5.33
N VAL A 322 9.93 10.08 -5.44
CA VAL A 322 10.96 9.69 -6.42
C VAL A 322 10.35 8.77 -7.45
N SER A 323 10.31 9.24 -8.70
CA SER A 323 9.70 8.57 -9.86
C SER A 323 8.23 8.15 -9.65
N PRO A 324 7.35 9.02 -9.13
CA PRO A 324 5.93 8.66 -9.00
C PRO A 324 5.29 8.48 -10.38
N TYR A 325 4.43 7.47 -10.48
CA TYR A 325 3.59 7.20 -11.63
C TYR A 325 2.13 7.53 -11.28
N SER A 326 1.51 8.39 -12.09
CA SER A 326 0.15 8.86 -11.91
C SER A 326 -0.63 8.64 -13.20
N GLU A 327 -1.72 7.89 -13.16
CA GLU A 327 -2.52 7.57 -14.35
C GLU A 327 -4.02 7.68 -14.11
N GLY A 328 -4.73 8.40 -14.97
CA GLY A 328 -6.20 8.46 -14.95
C GLY A 328 -6.86 8.91 -13.66
N ASN A 329 -6.18 9.72 -12.85
CA ASN A 329 -6.81 10.32 -11.68
C ASN A 329 -7.78 11.43 -12.12
N ARG A 330 -9.04 11.34 -11.72
CA ARG A 330 -10.12 12.17 -12.29
C ARG A 330 -10.09 13.63 -11.84
N ASP A 331 -9.71 13.89 -10.60
CA ASP A 331 -9.61 15.26 -10.12
C ASP A 331 -8.18 15.74 -10.35
N ILE A 332 -7.23 15.25 -9.57
CA ILE A 332 -5.86 15.79 -9.51
C ILE A 332 -4.82 14.70 -9.30
N ASP A 333 -3.63 14.87 -9.88
CA ASP A 333 -2.50 13.98 -9.62
C ASP A 333 -1.78 14.31 -8.31
N PHE A 334 -1.36 15.56 -8.12
CA PHE A 334 -0.58 16.00 -6.96
C PHE A 334 -1.21 17.23 -6.31
N ASP A 335 -1.49 17.14 -5.02
CA ASP A 335 -2.25 18.13 -4.29
C ASP A 335 -1.56 18.54 -2.98
N LEU A 336 -1.36 19.84 -2.79
CA LEU A 336 -0.68 20.43 -1.64
C LEU A 336 -1.63 21.33 -0.86
N HIS A 337 -1.79 21.05 0.43
CA HIS A 337 -2.67 21.76 1.35
C HIS A 337 -1.91 22.24 2.59
N ASP A 338 -2.46 23.26 3.23
CA ASP A 338 -2.07 23.80 4.54
C ASP A 338 -0.66 24.41 4.61
N ASP A 339 -0.47 25.31 5.58
CA ASP A 339 0.81 25.97 5.80
C ASP A 339 1.88 24.97 6.30
N PHE A 340 3.15 25.27 6.06
CA PHE A 340 4.31 24.44 6.39
C PHE A 340 4.38 23.05 5.72
N THR A 341 3.44 22.72 4.84
CA THR A 341 3.46 21.46 4.07
C THR A 341 4.43 21.55 2.89
N SER A 342 5.25 20.53 2.69
CA SER A 342 6.21 20.48 1.58
C SER A 342 6.11 19.18 0.78
N MET A 343 6.10 19.30 -0.54
CA MET A 343 6.14 18.18 -1.47
C MET A 343 7.29 18.37 -2.47
N SER A 344 8.26 17.45 -2.46
CA SER A 344 9.31 17.35 -3.47
C SER A 344 9.02 16.17 -4.39
N ILE A 345 9.17 16.36 -5.70
CA ILE A 345 8.85 15.39 -6.74
C ILE A 345 10.02 15.32 -7.70
N ILE A 346 10.49 14.11 -7.99
CA ILE A 346 11.64 13.87 -8.86
C ILE A 346 11.24 12.84 -9.91
N ASN A 347 11.47 13.13 -11.20
CA ASN A 347 11.24 12.21 -12.33
C ASN A 347 9.81 11.64 -12.42
N ALA A 348 8.79 12.46 -12.17
CA ALA A 348 7.40 12.02 -12.22
C ALA A 348 6.94 11.65 -13.63
N VAL A 349 5.95 10.75 -13.71
CA VAL A 349 5.22 10.41 -14.92
C VAL A 349 3.72 10.58 -14.65
N ALA A 350 3.06 11.45 -15.42
CA ALA A 350 1.61 11.63 -15.41
C ALA A 350 1.04 11.23 -16.79
N LEU A 351 0.33 10.12 -16.86
CA LEU A 351 -0.28 9.59 -18.08
C LEU A 351 -1.81 9.68 -17.99
N HIS A 352 -2.41 10.48 -18.85
CA HIS A 352 -3.87 10.54 -19.00
C HIS A 352 -4.20 10.01 -20.39
N THR A 353 -4.06 8.70 -20.54
CA THR A 353 -4.23 7.97 -21.81
C THR A 353 -5.22 6.83 -21.64
N ASN A 354 -6.19 6.76 -22.54
CA ASN A 354 -7.02 5.59 -22.82
C ASN A 354 -8.01 5.15 -21.74
N ASP A 355 -8.46 6.12 -20.95
CA ASP A 355 -9.23 5.94 -19.73
C ASP A 355 -10.59 6.70 -19.75
N ASN A 356 -10.85 7.54 -20.76
CA ASN A 356 -12.06 8.37 -20.85
C ASN A 356 -12.24 9.29 -19.62
N VAL A 357 -11.13 9.76 -19.07
CA VAL A 357 -11.10 10.59 -17.87
C VAL A 357 -10.85 12.05 -18.23
N ILE A 358 -11.63 12.93 -17.60
CA ILE A 358 -11.35 14.36 -17.55
C ILE A 358 -10.59 14.62 -16.27
N THR A 359 -9.30 14.93 -16.38
CA THR A 359 -8.43 15.31 -15.26
C THR A 359 -8.47 16.83 -15.08
N THR A 360 -8.74 17.28 -13.86
CA THR A 360 -8.83 18.72 -13.58
C THR A 360 -7.45 19.36 -13.60
N ALA A 361 -6.47 18.82 -12.87
CA ALA A 361 -5.11 19.34 -12.93
C ALA A 361 -4.03 18.30 -12.63
N ILE A 362 -2.80 18.54 -13.10
CA ILE A 362 -1.64 17.76 -12.63
C ILE A 362 -1.27 18.19 -11.21
N PHE A 363 -1.12 19.50 -10.99
CA PHE A 363 -0.74 20.07 -9.70
C PHE A 363 -1.83 20.99 -9.15
N ARG A 364 -2.12 20.90 -7.85
CA ARG A 364 -2.89 21.89 -7.10
C ARG A 364 -2.15 22.34 -5.83
N VAL A 365 -2.18 23.64 -5.58
CA VAL A 365 -1.78 24.27 -4.32
C VAL A 365 -3.00 25.01 -3.75
N ASN A 366 -3.50 24.51 -2.63
CA ASN A 366 -4.71 24.99 -1.98
C ASN A 366 -4.51 26.39 -1.36
N GLN A 367 -5.59 27.17 -1.25
CA GLN A 367 -5.63 28.47 -0.56
C GLN A 367 -5.20 28.40 0.91
N THR A 368 -5.24 27.22 1.54
CA THR A 368 -4.79 27.03 2.92
C THR A 368 -3.28 26.97 3.09
N CYS A 369 -2.52 26.83 2.00
CA CYS A 369 -1.05 26.91 2.07
C CYS A 369 -0.59 28.31 2.47
N GLY A 370 0.59 28.43 3.08
CA GLY A 370 1.21 29.71 3.37
C GLY A 370 2.61 29.82 2.77
N ILE A 371 3.31 30.92 3.08
CA ILE A 371 4.65 31.21 2.56
C ILE A 371 5.71 30.19 3.01
N HIS A 372 5.38 29.34 3.99
CA HIS A 372 6.26 28.29 4.49
C HIS A 372 6.02 26.94 3.80
N SER A 373 4.97 26.81 3.00
CA SER A 373 4.72 25.64 2.16
C SER A 373 5.58 25.68 0.89
N SER A 374 5.92 24.50 0.36
CA SER A 374 6.73 24.41 -0.85
C SER A 374 6.37 23.23 -1.76
N LEU A 375 6.32 23.48 -3.06
CA LEU A 375 6.24 22.46 -4.10
C LEU A 375 7.50 22.50 -4.96
N VAL A 376 8.29 21.43 -4.97
CA VAL A 376 9.51 21.35 -5.80
C VAL A 376 9.41 20.14 -6.71
N VAL A 377 9.36 20.37 -8.02
CA VAL A 377 9.31 19.32 -9.03
C VAL A 377 10.57 19.40 -9.89
N ASN A 378 11.29 18.29 -10.01
CA ASN A 378 12.48 18.16 -10.84
C ASN A 378 12.32 16.97 -11.79
N GLY A 379 11.93 17.26 -13.03
CA GLY A 379 11.62 16.27 -14.04
C GLY A 379 10.19 15.76 -13.89
N ILE A 380 9.35 16.06 -14.88
CA ILE A 380 8.04 15.44 -15.02
C ILE A 380 7.74 15.20 -16.50
N LYS A 381 7.28 14.00 -16.83
CA LYS A 381 6.71 13.68 -18.13
C LYS A 381 5.19 13.69 -18.05
N VAL A 382 4.55 14.51 -18.87
CA VAL A 382 3.10 14.57 -18.98
C VAL A 382 2.69 14.10 -20.36
N LYS A 383 1.84 13.07 -20.44
CA LYS A 383 1.26 12.60 -21.70
C LYS A 383 -0.26 12.60 -21.61
N VAL A 384 -0.91 13.26 -22.57
CA VAL A 384 -2.37 13.28 -22.70
C VAL A 384 -2.71 12.88 -24.14
N SER A 385 -3.35 11.73 -24.34
CA SER A 385 -3.78 11.32 -25.68
C SER A 385 -5.15 11.92 -26.01
N LYS A 386 -5.24 12.63 -27.14
CA LYS A 386 -6.50 13.14 -27.70
C LYS A 386 -6.77 12.46 -29.03
N GLY A 387 -8.01 12.02 -29.26
CA GLY A 387 -8.45 11.51 -30.56
C GLY A 387 -8.17 10.04 -30.83
N GLU A 388 -7.92 9.23 -29.80
CA GLU A 388 -8.02 7.77 -29.94
C GLU A 388 -9.50 7.39 -30.15
N PRO A 389 -9.86 6.51 -31.11
CA PRO A 389 -11.26 6.19 -31.41
C PRO A 389 -12.02 5.72 -30.16
N GLY A 390 -12.99 6.51 -29.71
CA GLY A 390 -13.84 6.20 -28.53
C GLY A 390 -13.31 6.73 -27.19
N LEU A 391 -12.19 7.46 -27.16
CA LEU A 391 -11.54 7.94 -25.94
C LEU A 391 -11.29 9.47 -26.00
N ASN A 392 -11.96 10.24 -25.15
CA ASN A 392 -11.77 11.69 -25.01
C ASN A 392 -11.17 12.02 -23.64
N ASN A 393 -9.85 11.97 -23.54
CA ASN A 393 -9.17 12.45 -22.34
C ASN A 393 -8.96 13.95 -22.44
N GLU A 394 -9.23 14.64 -21.34
CA GLU A 394 -9.06 16.09 -21.24
C GLU A 394 -8.29 16.41 -19.98
N LEU A 395 -7.12 17.04 -20.14
CA LEU A 395 -6.45 17.71 -19.05
C LEU A 395 -6.84 19.18 -19.07
N LYS A 396 -7.60 19.63 -18.08
CA LYS A 396 -8.06 21.02 -18.01
C LYS A 396 -6.90 21.96 -17.73
N TYR A 397 -6.11 21.64 -16.70
CA TYR A 397 -5.04 22.51 -16.17
C TYR A 397 -3.76 21.74 -15.92
N PHE A 398 -2.61 22.38 -16.09
CA PHE A 398 -1.36 21.80 -15.61
C PHE A 398 -1.15 22.07 -14.12
N TYR A 399 -1.38 23.31 -13.70
CA TYR A 399 -1.15 23.76 -12.33
C TYR A 399 -2.29 24.67 -11.89
N VAL A 400 -2.80 24.52 -10.68
CA VAL A 400 -3.79 25.44 -10.08
C VAL A 400 -3.25 25.90 -8.73
N GLY A 401 -3.06 27.20 -8.54
CA GLY A 401 -2.57 27.77 -7.29
C GLY A 401 -3.53 28.81 -6.74
N GLU A 402 -3.86 28.68 -5.45
CA GLU A 402 -4.71 29.61 -4.73
C GLU A 402 -3.99 30.28 -3.54
N SER A 403 -2.70 29.99 -3.34
CA SER A 403 -1.89 30.58 -2.28
C SER A 403 -0.44 30.93 -2.68
N ASP A 404 0.16 31.80 -1.89
CA ASP A 404 1.54 32.27 -1.97
C ASP A 404 2.47 31.18 -1.41
N VAL A 405 2.95 30.27 -2.27
CA VAL A 405 3.93 29.24 -1.90
C VAL A 405 5.20 29.34 -2.75
N TYR A 406 6.31 28.80 -2.25
CA TYR A 406 7.47 28.54 -3.09
C TYR A 406 7.20 27.32 -3.98
N ALA A 407 6.94 27.55 -5.26
CA ALA A 407 6.69 26.48 -6.23
C ALA A 407 7.72 26.53 -7.38
N SER A 408 8.57 25.51 -7.49
CA SER A 408 9.58 25.37 -8.56
C SER A 408 9.32 24.10 -9.34
N ILE A 409 9.05 24.21 -10.64
CA ILE A 409 8.70 23.08 -11.51
C ILE A 409 9.66 23.02 -12.71
N GLN A 410 10.71 22.21 -12.58
CA GLN A 410 11.79 22.15 -13.55
C GLN A 410 11.69 20.91 -14.46
N SER A 411 12.21 21.05 -15.68
CA SER A 411 12.36 19.97 -16.65
C SER A 411 11.05 19.26 -17.02
N ILE A 412 10.05 20.06 -17.40
CA ILE A 412 8.76 19.56 -17.89
C ILE A 412 8.90 19.00 -19.32
N ASP A 413 8.62 17.71 -19.50
CA ASP A 413 8.47 17.03 -20.79
C ASP A 413 6.98 16.90 -21.15
N TRP A 414 6.47 17.79 -22.00
CA TRP A 414 5.04 17.99 -22.25
C TRP A 414 4.59 17.38 -23.59
N TRP A 415 3.70 16.39 -23.54
CA TRP A 415 3.18 15.63 -24.69
C TRP A 415 1.65 15.57 -24.65
N GLY A 416 0.96 16.71 -24.79
CA GLY A 416 -0.51 16.73 -24.76
C GLY A 416 -1.16 18.01 -25.28
N ASP A 417 -2.46 17.90 -25.61
CA ASP A 417 -3.36 18.98 -26.05
C ASP A 417 -4.11 19.63 -24.88
N GLY A 418 -3.42 19.87 -23.76
CA GLY A 418 -3.96 20.52 -22.56
C GLY A 418 -3.64 22.01 -22.52
N LYS A 419 -4.40 22.77 -21.73
CA LYS A 419 -4.02 24.16 -21.43
C LYS A 419 -2.98 24.15 -20.31
N LEU A 420 -1.86 24.85 -20.51
CA LEU A 420 -1.03 25.27 -19.38
C LEU A 420 -1.67 26.49 -18.70
N TRP A 421 -2.97 26.39 -18.42
CA TRP A 421 -3.66 27.41 -17.65
C TRP A 421 -3.38 27.13 -16.20
N ALA A 422 -2.76 28.11 -15.58
CA ALA A 422 -2.78 28.25 -14.16
C ALA A 422 -3.66 29.45 -13.86
N SER A 423 -4.78 29.19 -13.19
CA SER A 423 -5.73 30.20 -12.77
C SER A 423 -5.06 31.13 -11.77
N PHE A 424 -4.33 32.12 -12.25
CA PHE A 424 -3.65 33.09 -11.41
C PHE A 424 -4.54 34.31 -11.19
N SER A 425 -5.69 34.11 -10.55
CA SER A 425 -6.44 35.24 -9.99
C SER A 425 -5.74 35.68 -8.69
N GLY A 426 -4.55 36.27 -8.80
CA GLY A 426 -3.79 36.78 -7.67
C GLY A 426 -2.32 36.35 -7.62
N ARG A 427 -1.71 36.55 -6.46
CA ARG A 427 -0.31 36.29 -6.10
C ARG A 427 0.05 34.78 -6.14
N PHE A 428 -0.38 33.99 -7.11
CA PHE A 428 -0.46 32.53 -6.91
C PHE A 428 0.26 31.69 -7.98
N SER A 429 1.34 32.25 -8.58
CA SER A 429 2.13 31.54 -9.60
C SER A 429 3.35 30.82 -9.08
N PRO A 430 3.75 29.69 -9.73
CA PRO A 430 5.06 29.09 -9.51
C PRO A 430 6.15 30.14 -9.60
N THR A 431 7.09 30.06 -8.67
CA THR A 431 8.30 30.87 -8.62
C THR A 431 9.17 30.61 -9.85
N GLU A 432 9.24 29.36 -10.31
CA GLU A 432 10.00 28.95 -11.49
C GLU A 432 9.33 27.81 -12.26
N MET A 433 9.33 27.88 -13.60
CA MET A 433 9.05 26.73 -14.47
C MET A 433 10.04 26.63 -15.64
N THR A 434 10.47 25.41 -15.99
CA THR A 434 11.31 25.14 -17.17
C THR A 434 10.81 23.92 -17.96
N PHE A 435 11.05 23.92 -19.27
CA PHE A 435 10.55 22.88 -20.20
C PHE A 435 11.71 22.24 -20.96
N VAL A 436 11.67 20.93 -21.14
CA VAL A 436 12.65 20.16 -21.92
C VAL A 436 12.53 20.50 -23.41
N ASN A 437 11.30 20.63 -23.91
CA ASN A 437 11.02 20.89 -25.33
C ASN A 437 11.16 22.38 -25.70
N LEU A 438 11.44 23.27 -24.73
CA LEU A 438 11.75 24.69 -24.94
C LEU A 438 13.03 25.08 -24.18
N PRO A 439 14.20 24.52 -24.57
CA PRO A 439 15.44 24.72 -23.82
C PRO A 439 15.81 26.21 -23.76
N GLY A 440 16.21 26.67 -22.57
CA GLY A 440 16.58 28.07 -22.33
C GLY A 440 15.43 29.00 -21.95
N VAL A 441 14.18 28.54 -22.02
CA VAL A 441 13.01 29.29 -21.54
C VAL A 441 12.77 29.00 -20.05
N ILE A 442 12.82 30.04 -19.23
CA ILE A 442 12.51 29.99 -17.80
C ILE A 442 11.38 30.96 -17.51
N PHE A 443 10.28 30.46 -16.94
CA PHE A 443 9.18 31.29 -16.47
C PHE A 443 9.40 31.59 -14.99
N ARG A 444 9.47 32.88 -14.61
CA ARG A 444 9.63 33.30 -13.21
C ARG A 444 8.58 34.30 -12.77
N ARG A 445 8.26 34.22 -11.48
CA ARG A 445 7.49 35.22 -10.75
C ARG A 445 8.42 36.08 -9.90
N TYR A 446 8.23 37.40 -9.88
CA TYR A 446 8.98 38.32 -9.01
C TYR A 446 8.13 38.73 -7.78
N GLU A 447 8.70 38.63 -6.58
CA GLU A 447 7.97 38.61 -5.30
C GLU A 447 7.40 39.96 -4.82
N HIS A 448 7.70 41.10 -5.46
CA HIS A 448 7.55 42.39 -4.77
C HIS A 448 6.62 43.44 -5.34
N PHE A 449 5.97 43.26 -6.50
CA PHE A 449 5.02 44.28 -7.00
C PHE A 449 3.81 43.67 -7.71
N LEU A 450 2.66 44.34 -7.54
CA LEU A 450 1.44 44.11 -8.32
C LEU A 450 1.83 43.92 -9.79
N SER A 451 1.58 42.72 -10.32
CA SER A 451 1.79 42.35 -11.72
C SER A 451 3.19 42.58 -12.30
N THR A 452 4.17 41.72 -11.98
CA THR A 452 5.35 41.54 -12.86
C THR A 452 5.92 40.12 -12.75
N SER A 453 5.50 39.22 -13.65
CA SER A 453 6.36 38.10 -14.05
C SER A 453 7.51 38.68 -14.87
N THR A 454 8.75 38.53 -14.37
CA THR A 454 9.95 39.10 -14.99
C THR A 454 10.96 37.99 -15.19
N PHE A 455 11.41 37.87 -16.43
CA PHE A 455 12.41 36.91 -16.88
C PHE A 455 13.80 37.53 -16.69
N TYR A 456 14.81 36.71 -16.42
CA TYR A 456 16.20 37.15 -16.31
C TYR A 456 17.03 36.58 -17.47
N GLY A 457 17.63 37.45 -18.27
CA GLY A 457 18.54 37.15 -19.38
C GLY A 457 19.15 38.43 -19.97
N TYR A 458 20.42 38.38 -20.39
CA TYR A 458 21.36 39.52 -20.50
C TYR A 458 21.09 40.57 -21.61
N SER A 459 19.94 40.54 -22.29
CA SER A 459 19.70 41.39 -23.46
C SER A 459 18.22 41.50 -23.82
N GLY A 460 17.53 42.47 -23.22
CA GLY A 460 16.24 42.98 -23.68
C GLY A 460 15.00 42.23 -23.18
N SER A 461 13.99 43.00 -22.76
CA SER A 461 12.68 42.51 -22.31
C SER A 461 11.65 42.66 -23.43
N ILE A 462 10.99 41.58 -23.83
CA ILE A 462 9.80 41.65 -24.68
C ILE A 462 8.56 41.71 -23.78
N ALA A 463 7.82 42.81 -23.83
CA ALA A 463 6.51 42.93 -23.20
C ALA A 463 5.47 42.95 -24.33
N PRO A 464 4.50 42.02 -24.35
CA PRO A 464 3.39 42.12 -25.28
C PRO A 464 2.55 43.35 -24.88
N THR A 465 1.98 44.01 -25.87
CA THR A 465 1.06 45.14 -25.63
C THR A 465 -0.34 44.68 -25.24
N ASN A 466 -0.69 43.41 -25.51
CA ASN A 466 -1.99 42.84 -25.17
C ASN A 466 -1.84 41.92 -23.94
N PRO A 467 -2.46 42.26 -22.80
CA PRO A 467 -2.20 41.59 -21.53
C PRO A 467 -2.76 40.19 -21.42
N ASP A 468 -3.57 39.66 -22.35
CA ASP A 468 -4.50 38.60 -21.98
C ASP A 468 -4.15 37.14 -22.41
N TYR A 469 -3.44 36.90 -23.52
CA TYR A 469 -3.29 35.52 -24.05
C TYR A 469 -2.02 35.25 -24.88
N TRP A 470 -1.38 34.10 -24.66
CA TRP A 470 -0.31 33.54 -25.50
C TRP A 470 -0.53 32.06 -25.78
N ILE A 471 -0.19 31.60 -26.98
CA ILE A 471 -0.03 30.19 -27.29
C ILE A 471 1.39 29.99 -27.83
N LEU A 472 2.18 29.18 -27.13
CA LEU A 472 3.48 28.71 -27.62
C LEU A 472 3.26 27.39 -28.34
N LYS A 473 3.81 27.24 -29.55
CA LYS A 473 3.88 25.94 -30.21
C LYS A 473 5.25 25.33 -29.93
N ASN A 474 5.27 24.11 -29.41
CA ASN A 474 6.49 23.36 -29.19
C ASN A 474 7.01 22.77 -30.51
N TYR A 475 8.28 22.40 -30.55
CA TYR A 475 8.91 21.77 -31.73
C TYR A 475 8.24 20.46 -32.16
N ASP A 476 7.57 19.76 -31.24
CA ASP A 476 6.85 18.51 -31.49
C ASP A 476 5.40 18.70 -32.01
N GLY A 477 4.98 19.96 -32.19
CA GLY A 477 3.63 20.31 -32.64
C GLY A 477 2.59 20.44 -31.53
N SER A 478 2.92 20.08 -30.28
CA SER A 478 2.06 20.38 -29.12
C SER A 478 2.02 21.90 -28.87
N SER A 479 1.00 22.36 -28.16
CA SER A 479 0.86 23.78 -27.84
C SER A 479 0.64 24.03 -26.35
N ILE A 480 1.23 25.11 -25.86
CA ILE A 480 1.14 25.59 -24.49
C ILE A 480 0.34 26.89 -24.52
N ASP A 481 -0.92 26.83 -24.08
CA ASP A 481 -1.81 27.99 -23.92
C ASP A 481 -1.57 28.65 -22.54
N LEU A 482 -0.92 29.81 -22.55
CA LEU A 482 -0.65 30.65 -21.38
C LEU A 482 -1.67 31.81 -21.35
N ARG A 483 -2.69 31.73 -20.50
CA ARG A 483 -3.67 32.82 -20.31
C ARG A 483 -3.41 33.52 -18.99
N TYR A 484 -2.86 34.74 -19.04
CA TYR A 484 -2.61 35.52 -17.84
C TYR A 484 -2.74 37.02 -18.11
N PRO A 485 -3.63 37.74 -17.40
CA PRO A 485 -3.69 39.20 -17.44
C PRO A 485 -2.41 39.85 -16.87
N GLY A 486 -1.60 40.47 -17.73
CA GLY A 486 -0.42 41.27 -17.32
C GLY A 486 0.92 40.54 -17.31
N SER A 487 1.02 39.41 -18.02
CA SER A 487 2.26 38.62 -18.11
C SER A 487 3.15 39.18 -19.19
N ARG A 488 4.41 39.40 -18.87
CA ARG A 488 5.45 39.66 -19.87
C ARG A 488 6.08 38.31 -20.24
N VAL A 489 6.68 38.18 -21.42
CA VAL A 489 7.37 36.94 -21.84
C VAL A 489 8.67 37.32 -22.51
N ILE A 490 9.81 36.85 -21.98
CA ILE A 490 11.13 37.16 -22.55
C ILE A 490 11.83 35.85 -22.90
N CYS A 491 12.19 35.69 -24.17
CA CYS A 491 12.89 34.51 -24.69
C CYS A 491 14.41 34.73 -24.67
N ASN A 492 15.16 33.73 -24.20
CA ASN A 492 16.63 33.79 -24.05
C ASN A 492 17.34 32.87 -25.05
N ILE A 493 17.07 33.07 -26.34
CA ILE A 493 17.84 32.40 -27.38
C ILE A 493 18.36 33.45 -28.34
N TYR A 494 19.68 33.64 -28.35
CA TYR A 494 20.37 34.34 -29.43
C TYR A 494 20.08 33.57 -30.73
N ASP A 495 19.48 34.24 -31.71
CA ASP A 495 19.19 33.69 -33.05
C ASP A 495 18.24 32.46 -33.12
N ALA A 496 17.36 32.21 -32.13
CA ALA A 496 16.21 31.34 -32.41
C ALA A 496 15.03 32.15 -32.93
N ASP A 497 14.63 31.84 -34.16
CA ASP A 497 13.28 32.05 -34.66
C ASP A 497 12.32 31.19 -33.82
N VAL A 498 11.96 31.67 -32.64
CA VAL A 498 10.83 31.11 -31.90
C VAL A 498 9.57 31.66 -32.56
N ASP A 499 8.91 30.81 -33.35
CA ASP A 499 7.59 31.10 -33.89
C ASP A 499 6.58 31.19 -32.75
N TYR A 500 6.23 32.40 -32.36
CA TYR A 500 5.16 32.64 -31.40
C TYR A 500 4.03 33.46 -32.03
N TRP A 501 2.82 33.21 -31.56
CA TRP A 501 1.61 33.86 -32.02
C TRP A 501 1.10 34.82 -30.96
N ILE A 502 0.75 36.03 -31.39
CA ILE A 502 0.19 37.07 -30.52
C ILE A 502 -1.31 37.15 -30.77
N TRP A 503 -2.13 37.11 -29.71
CA TRP A 503 -3.55 37.40 -29.82
C TRP A 503 -3.77 38.90 -29.90
N THR A 504 -4.42 39.35 -30.97
CA THR A 504 -4.69 40.78 -31.22
C THR A 504 -5.99 41.27 -30.58
N GLY A 505 -6.73 40.39 -29.91
CA GLY A 505 -8.12 40.62 -29.48
C GLY A 505 -9.14 39.90 -30.36
N ASN A 506 -8.84 39.73 -31.66
CA ASN A 506 -9.76 39.11 -32.63
C ASN A 506 -9.15 37.91 -33.38
N GLU A 507 -7.84 37.86 -33.52
CA GLU A 507 -7.13 36.81 -34.26
C GLU A 507 -5.71 36.58 -33.70
N TRP A 508 -5.22 35.35 -33.86
CA TRP A 508 -3.82 34.99 -33.60
C TRP A 508 -2.98 35.39 -34.81
N LYS A 509 -1.91 36.17 -34.61
CA LYS A 509 -0.95 36.51 -35.68
C LYS A 509 0.43 35.96 -35.36
N PRO A 510 1.15 35.35 -36.33
CA PRO A 510 2.56 35.03 -36.14
C PRO A 510 3.32 36.35 -36.00
N LYS A 511 4.35 36.37 -35.16
CA LYS A 511 5.27 37.52 -35.15
C LYS A 511 6.05 37.53 -36.48
N GLY A 512 6.07 38.70 -37.11
CA GLY A 512 6.92 38.98 -38.27
C GLY A 512 8.34 39.34 -37.89
#